data_AF-A0A9W8W9N2-F1
#
_entry.id   AF-A0A9W8W9N2-F1
#
_cell.length_a   1.000
_cell.length_b   1.000
_cell.length_c   1.000
_cell.angle_alpha   90.00
_cell.angle_beta   90.00
_cell.angle_gamma   90.00
#
_symmetry.space_group_name_H-M   'P 1'
#
loop_
_entity.id
_entity.type
_entity.pdbx_description
1 polymer ?
#
loop_
_entity_poly.entity_id
_entity_poly.type
_entity_poly.pdbx_seq_one_letter_code
_entity_poly.pdbx_strand_id
1 'polypeptide(L)'
;MDQTKTQEVLEALDEIRSTREISIIKLSEPISSSTPQDARPRTSDASNSALDAPTPASLAADLAHYKELFAKLRFSYVQQVTKEKFIRAIVGDPPMIVTMEENMELEKENAVVKKELKELKTEVADMVTDLERRGIELSKKYETVQLETTKLLEMPTKIEELEARIEQLRESLETPEGSSPSMNLPLAKTQDLVTQRKREQQELARELESLQAKVPRKRKEAERLEIELQPLESKRQNSATAAREARRRKEAALGGAADDLEERARWWRASEGVLKQVLDIKN
;
A
#
# COMPACT_ATOMS: atom_id res chain seq x y z
N MET A 1 -2.17 -17.59 2.95
CA MET A 1 -1.29 -17.80 4.11
C MET A 1 -2.23 -18.10 5.27
N ASP A 2 -2.09 -19.24 5.93
CA ASP A 2 -3.03 -19.64 7.00
C ASP A 2 -2.87 -18.70 8.20
N GLN A 3 -3.81 -17.77 8.38
CA GLN A 3 -3.87 -16.89 9.55
C GLN A 3 -3.91 -17.70 10.87
N THR A 4 -4.50 -18.89 10.81
CA THR A 4 -4.53 -19.87 11.91
C THR A 4 -3.12 -20.32 12.30
N LYS A 5 -2.25 -20.65 11.34
CA LYS A 5 -0.86 -21.03 11.61
C LYS A 5 -0.06 -19.89 12.23
N THR A 6 -0.30 -18.64 11.82
CA THR A 6 0.37 -17.48 12.44
C THR A 6 -0.08 -17.23 13.87
N GLN A 7 -1.37 -17.44 14.17
CA GLN A 7 -1.90 -17.33 15.53
C GLN A 7 -1.37 -18.45 16.44
N GLU A 8 -1.38 -19.71 15.97
CA GLU A 8 -0.80 -20.85 16.70
C GLU A 8 0.68 -20.63 17.05
N VAL A 9 1.46 -20.05 16.13
CA VAL A 9 2.88 -19.75 16.37
C VAL A 9 3.06 -18.61 17.38
N LEU A 10 2.20 -17.59 17.35
CA LEU A 10 2.24 -16.48 18.32
C LEU A 10 1.86 -16.95 19.73
N GLU A 11 0.81 -17.77 19.85
CA GLU A 11 0.41 -18.36 21.13
C GLU A 11 1.52 -19.24 21.71
N ALA A 12 2.13 -20.10 20.89
CA ALA A 12 3.28 -20.91 21.30
C ALA A 12 4.49 -20.05 21.73
N LEU A 13 4.74 -18.92 21.05
CA LEU A 13 5.80 -17.97 21.42
C LEU A 13 5.53 -17.29 22.76
N ASP A 14 4.28 -16.89 23.02
CA ASP A 14 3.88 -16.26 24.28
C ASP A 14 3.91 -17.26 25.45
N GLU A 15 3.54 -18.53 25.23
CA GLU A 15 3.72 -19.61 26.20
C GLU A 15 5.20 -19.83 26.54
N ILE A 16 6.08 -19.87 25.54
CA ILE A 16 7.53 -20.03 25.76
C ILE A 16 8.11 -18.81 26.50
N ARG A 17 7.62 -17.61 26.20
CA ARG A 17 8.10 -16.36 26.83
C ARG A 17 7.65 -16.24 28.28
N SER A 18 6.40 -16.57 28.57
CA SER A 18 5.84 -16.53 29.93
C SER A 18 6.42 -17.61 30.84
N THR A 19 6.72 -18.79 30.30
CA THR A 19 7.36 -19.88 31.06
C THR A 19 8.85 -19.64 31.31
N ARG A 20 9.52 -18.83 30.50
CA ARG A 20 10.97 -18.57 30.60
C ARG A 20 11.29 -17.08 30.59
N GLU A 21 10.96 -16.40 31.68
CA GLU A 21 11.53 -15.08 31.97
C GLU A 21 13.02 -15.22 32.34
N ILE A 22 13.87 -15.22 31.31
CA ILE A 22 15.33 -15.28 31.44
C ILE A 22 15.80 -13.90 31.91
N SER A 23 15.82 -13.68 33.22
CA SER A 23 16.53 -12.54 33.81
C SER A 23 17.75 -13.05 34.56
N ILE A 24 18.87 -12.33 34.42
CA ILE A 24 20.12 -12.63 35.13
C ILE A 24 19.86 -12.73 36.63
N ILE A 25 18.96 -11.88 37.15
CA ILE A 25 18.57 -11.82 38.56
C ILE A 25 17.87 -13.13 39.00
N LYS A 26 16.85 -13.58 38.26
CA LYS A 26 16.15 -14.86 38.56
C LYS A 26 17.05 -16.09 38.42
N LEU A 27 17.99 -16.06 37.46
CA LEU A 27 18.96 -17.15 37.28
C LEU A 27 20.02 -17.17 38.39
N SER A 28 20.32 -16.03 39.01
CA SER A 28 21.30 -15.91 40.11
C SER A 28 20.72 -16.19 41.50
N GLU A 29 19.39 -16.22 41.64
CA GLU A 29 18.67 -16.51 42.88
C GLU A 29 19.05 -17.87 43.52
N PRO A 30 19.08 -19.00 42.79
CA PRO A 30 19.49 -20.29 43.36
C PRO A 30 20.97 -20.34 43.78
N ILE A 31 21.83 -19.51 43.18
CA ILE A 31 23.25 -19.42 43.55
C ILE A 31 23.36 -18.69 44.90
N SER A 32 22.60 -17.60 45.09
CA SER A 32 22.59 -16.80 46.31
C SER A 32 21.89 -17.49 47.48
N SER A 33 20.89 -18.33 47.23
CA SER A 33 20.19 -19.09 48.29
C SER A 33 20.98 -20.29 48.81
N SER A 34 22.05 -20.70 48.12
CA SER A 34 22.88 -21.85 48.52
C SER A 34 23.89 -21.53 49.63
N THR A 35 24.09 -20.25 49.97
CA THR A 35 24.83 -19.85 51.16
C THR A 35 23.92 -19.97 52.40
N PRO A 36 24.21 -20.85 53.37
CA PRO A 36 23.40 -20.98 54.57
C PRO A 36 23.40 -19.66 55.35
N GLN A 37 22.23 -19.04 55.42
CA GLN A 37 21.96 -17.83 56.18
C GLN A 37 21.92 -18.18 57.67
N ASP A 38 23.07 -18.21 58.34
CA ASP A 38 23.11 -18.24 59.80
C ASP A 38 22.52 -16.92 60.32
N ALA A 39 21.30 -17.01 60.84
CA ALA A 39 20.47 -15.91 61.33
C ALA A 39 21.01 -15.30 62.65
N ARG A 40 22.14 -14.62 62.59
CA ARG A 40 22.55 -13.63 63.60
C ARG A 40 22.98 -12.35 62.89
N PRO A 41 22.23 -11.24 63.00
CA PRO A 41 22.61 -9.98 62.39
C PRO A 41 23.83 -9.43 63.14
N ARG A 42 25.03 -9.67 62.61
CA ARG A 42 26.23 -8.95 63.05
C ARG A 42 26.16 -7.55 62.44
N THR A 43 25.90 -6.55 63.28
CA THR A 43 25.65 -5.14 62.95
C THR A 43 26.89 -4.35 62.49
N SER A 44 27.84 -5.00 61.80
CA SER A 44 29.11 -4.36 61.40
C SER A 44 29.41 -4.43 59.91
N ASP A 45 28.44 -4.83 59.08
CA ASP A 45 28.67 -4.99 57.65
C ASP A 45 27.95 -3.91 56.83
N ALA A 46 28.73 -3.00 56.24
CA ALA A 46 28.26 -1.99 55.29
C ALA A 46 27.78 -2.59 53.96
N SER A 47 27.76 -3.92 53.84
CA SER A 47 27.50 -4.69 52.62
C SER A 47 26.03 -5.12 52.45
N ASN A 48 25.17 -4.95 53.48
CA ASN A 48 23.80 -5.48 53.43
C ASN A 48 22.78 -4.59 52.69
N SER A 49 23.16 -3.37 52.28
CA SER A 49 22.30 -2.46 51.52
C SER A 49 22.27 -2.73 50.01
N ALA A 50 23.14 -3.60 49.49
CA ALA A 50 23.26 -3.90 48.06
C ALA A 50 22.29 -4.98 47.55
N LEU A 51 21.58 -5.68 48.44
CA LEU A 51 20.70 -6.81 48.09
C LEU A 51 19.25 -6.40 47.74
N ASP A 52 18.89 -5.11 47.89
CA ASP A 52 17.49 -4.68 47.78
C ASP A 52 17.01 -4.47 46.33
N ALA A 53 17.93 -4.39 45.36
CA ALA A 53 17.63 -4.44 43.91
C ALA A 53 18.94 -4.54 43.10
N PRO A 54 19.44 -5.74 42.78
CA PRO A 54 20.67 -5.87 42.00
C PRO A 54 20.46 -5.35 40.58
N THR A 55 21.04 -4.19 40.29
CA THR A 55 21.19 -3.71 38.91
C THR A 55 22.50 -4.23 38.33
N PRO A 56 22.62 -4.41 37.01
CA PRO A 56 23.88 -4.89 36.40
C PRO A 56 25.09 -4.00 36.76
N ALA A 57 24.86 -2.70 36.92
CA ALA A 57 25.88 -1.74 37.33
C ALA A 57 26.28 -1.87 38.81
N SER A 58 25.32 -2.12 39.71
CA SER A 58 25.63 -2.34 41.13
C SER A 58 26.42 -3.65 41.33
N LEU A 59 26.06 -4.71 40.62
CA LEU A 59 26.76 -6.00 40.70
C LEU A 59 28.23 -5.91 40.28
N ALA A 60 28.53 -5.11 39.24
CA ALA A 60 29.91 -4.87 38.82
C ALA A 60 30.73 -4.12 39.89
N ALA A 61 30.12 -3.13 40.54
CA ALA A 61 30.74 -2.39 41.64
C ALA A 61 30.97 -3.29 42.87
N ASP A 62 30.01 -4.14 43.20
CA ASP A 62 30.12 -5.10 44.30
C ASP A 62 31.23 -6.12 44.05
N LEU A 63 31.32 -6.66 42.83
CA LEU A 63 32.42 -7.57 42.47
C LEU A 63 33.79 -6.91 42.58
N ALA A 64 33.92 -5.63 42.22
CA ALA A 64 35.16 -4.88 42.40
C ALA A 64 35.49 -4.69 43.89
N HIS A 65 34.48 -4.32 44.69
CA HIS A 65 34.62 -4.17 46.13
C HIS A 65 35.05 -5.48 46.82
N TYR A 66 34.38 -6.60 46.53
CA TYR A 66 34.72 -7.90 47.09
C TYR A 66 36.11 -8.38 46.67
N LYS A 67 36.52 -8.14 45.42
CA LYS A 67 37.90 -8.43 44.97
C LYS A 67 38.93 -7.71 45.83
N GLU A 68 38.71 -6.42 46.10
CA GLU A 68 39.61 -5.63 46.96
C GLU A 68 39.59 -6.10 48.42
N LEU A 69 38.39 -6.35 48.97
CA LEU A 69 38.21 -6.85 50.33
C LEU A 69 38.90 -8.20 50.54
N PHE A 70 38.68 -9.16 49.64
CA PHE A 70 39.30 -10.47 49.71
C PHE A 70 40.82 -10.42 49.51
N ALA A 71 41.32 -9.52 48.66
CA ALA A 71 42.76 -9.30 48.53
C ALA A 71 43.38 -8.81 49.86
N LYS A 72 42.74 -7.84 50.52
CA LYS A 72 43.16 -7.34 51.84
C LYS A 72 43.05 -8.41 52.92
N LEU A 73 41.95 -9.15 52.95
CA LEU A 73 41.71 -10.22 53.92
C LEU A 73 42.73 -11.35 53.75
N ARG A 74 43.02 -11.76 52.51
CA ARG A 74 44.06 -12.76 52.20
C ARG A 74 45.43 -12.32 52.72
N PHE A 75 45.82 -11.06 52.48
CA PHE A 75 47.11 -10.54 52.96
C PHE A 75 47.17 -10.54 54.49
N SER A 76 46.14 -10.01 55.15
CA SER A 76 46.03 -9.97 56.62
C SER A 76 46.10 -11.37 57.23
N TYR A 77 45.33 -12.32 56.69
CA TYR A 77 45.30 -13.70 57.16
C TYR A 77 46.66 -14.39 57.03
N VAL A 78 47.29 -14.32 55.85
CA VAL A 78 48.62 -14.92 55.64
C VAL A 78 49.64 -14.31 56.59
N GLN A 79 49.62 -12.98 56.77
CA GLN A 79 50.50 -12.30 57.70
C GLN A 79 50.26 -12.72 59.16
N GLN A 80 49.01 -12.88 59.57
CA GLN A 80 48.67 -13.28 60.93
C GLN A 80 49.07 -14.74 61.21
N VAL A 81 48.72 -15.66 60.32
CA VAL A 81 49.07 -17.08 60.46
C VAL A 81 50.58 -17.29 60.43
N THR A 82 51.32 -16.55 59.59
CA THR A 82 52.78 -16.63 59.56
C THR A 82 53.39 -16.09 60.86
N LYS A 83 52.90 -14.96 61.38
CA LYS A 83 53.34 -14.45 62.70
C LYS A 83 53.06 -15.45 63.82
N GLU A 84 51.87 -16.04 63.86
CA GLU A 84 51.51 -17.03 64.88
C GLU A 84 52.39 -18.28 64.78
N LYS A 85 52.52 -18.85 63.58
CA LYS A 85 53.37 -20.03 63.35
C LYS A 85 54.82 -19.76 63.73
N PHE A 86 55.34 -18.58 63.41
CA PHE A 86 56.70 -18.18 63.76
C PHE A 86 56.90 -18.08 65.28
N ILE A 87 55.98 -17.42 65.99
CA ILE A 87 56.04 -17.33 67.45
C ILE A 87 55.95 -18.72 68.08
N ARG A 88 55.02 -19.58 67.61
CA ARG A 88 54.89 -20.94 68.11
C ARG A 88 56.14 -21.79 67.84
N ALA A 89 56.80 -21.61 66.70
CA ALA A 89 58.03 -22.33 66.37
C ALA A 89 59.20 -21.96 67.30
N ILE A 90 59.29 -20.69 67.72
CA ILE A 90 60.36 -20.20 68.60
C ILE A 90 60.07 -20.50 70.08
N VAL A 91 58.80 -20.40 70.50
CA VAL A 91 58.37 -20.56 71.90
C VAL A 91 58.02 -22.02 72.24
N GLY A 92 57.82 -22.88 71.23
CA GLY A 92 57.58 -24.30 71.42
C GLY A 92 58.78 -25.02 72.04
N ASP A 93 58.50 -26.03 72.89
CA ASP A 93 59.52 -26.89 73.49
C ASP A 93 59.32 -28.33 72.99
N PRO A 94 60.19 -28.87 72.11
CA PRO A 94 61.43 -28.28 71.59
C PRO A 94 61.20 -27.26 70.45
N PRO A 95 62.12 -26.28 70.26
CA PRO A 95 61.99 -25.27 69.22
C PRO A 95 62.09 -25.90 67.82
N MET A 96 61.20 -25.51 66.92
CA MET A 96 61.15 -26.04 65.56
C MET A 96 62.10 -25.26 64.66
N ILE A 97 63.23 -25.88 64.30
CA ILE A 97 64.23 -25.30 63.39
C ILE A 97 63.96 -25.85 62.00
N VAL A 98 63.53 -24.98 61.08
CA VAL A 98 63.33 -25.35 59.67
C VAL A 98 64.68 -25.62 59.02
N THR A 99 64.84 -26.83 58.48
CA THR A 99 66.10 -27.20 57.80
C THR A 99 66.10 -26.73 56.34
N MET A 100 67.29 -26.62 55.75
CA MET A 100 67.41 -26.26 54.33
C MET A 100 66.77 -27.31 53.41
N GLU A 101 66.83 -28.59 53.80
CA GLU A 101 66.22 -29.69 53.05
C GLU A 101 64.70 -29.59 53.02
N GLU A 102 64.06 -29.32 54.17
CA GLU A 102 62.62 -29.07 54.27
C GLU A 102 62.17 -27.87 53.42
N ASN A 103 62.95 -26.79 53.40
CA ASN A 103 62.66 -25.64 52.55
C ASN A 103 62.73 -26.01 51.06
N MET A 104 63.73 -26.80 50.66
CA MET A 104 63.86 -27.25 49.27
C MET A 104 62.72 -28.19 48.85
N GLU A 105 62.22 -29.04 49.76
CA GLU A 105 61.05 -29.90 49.51
C GLU A 105 59.77 -29.07 49.38
N LEU A 106 59.54 -28.11 50.27
CA LEU A 106 58.40 -27.19 50.21
C LEU A 106 58.44 -26.31 48.96
N GLU A 107 59.61 -25.90 48.48
CA GLU A 107 59.75 -25.16 47.22
C GLU A 107 59.36 -26.01 46.02
N LYS A 108 59.74 -27.29 45.99
CA LYS A 108 59.33 -28.23 44.93
C LYS A 108 57.82 -28.45 44.93
N GLU A 109 57.21 -28.68 46.09
CA GLU A 109 55.76 -28.85 46.21
C GLU A 109 55.01 -27.57 45.80
N ASN A 110 55.45 -26.41 46.27
CA ASN A 110 54.89 -25.13 45.86
C ASN A 110 55.04 -24.88 44.35
N ALA A 111 56.11 -25.36 43.72
CA ALA A 111 56.29 -25.22 42.28
C ALA A 111 55.26 -26.05 41.49
N VAL A 112 54.91 -27.24 41.97
CA VAL A 112 53.85 -28.07 41.38
C VAL A 112 52.49 -27.39 41.54
N VAL A 113 52.11 -27.02 42.77
CA VAL A 113 50.82 -26.36 43.05
C VAL A 113 50.69 -25.03 42.31
N LYS A 114 51.80 -24.27 42.16
CA LYS A 114 51.81 -23.03 41.36
C LYS A 114 51.56 -23.28 39.87
N LYS A 115 52.04 -24.38 39.31
CA LYS A 115 51.79 -24.75 37.91
C LYS A 115 50.32 -25.11 37.72
N GLU A 116 49.78 -25.99 38.56
CA GLU A 116 48.36 -26.38 38.53
C GLU A 116 47.44 -25.16 38.69
N LEU A 117 47.75 -24.27 39.64
CA LEU A 117 46.99 -23.03 39.82
C LEU A 117 47.06 -22.11 38.60
N LYS A 118 48.19 -22.09 37.89
CA LYS A 118 48.36 -21.27 36.69
C LYS A 118 47.52 -21.84 35.54
N GLU A 119 47.52 -23.16 35.36
CA GLU A 119 46.71 -23.86 34.36
C GLU A 119 45.22 -23.65 34.60
N LEU A 120 44.76 -23.81 35.84
CA LEU A 120 43.36 -23.57 36.19
C LEU A 120 42.96 -22.09 35.99
N LYS A 121 43.87 -21.15 36.29
CA LYS A 121 43.61 -19.72 36.02
C LYS A 121 43.46 -19.43 34.53
N THR A 122 44.28 -20.05 33.69
CA THR A 122 44.15 -19.89 32.23
C THR A 122 42.85 -20.50 31.74
N GLU A 123 42.48 -21.69 32.20
CA GLU A 123 41.21 -22.33 31.85
C GLU A 123 40.00 -21.48 32.26
N VAL A 124 39.99 -20.95 33.48
CA VAL A 124 38.92 -20.05 33.95
C VAL A 124 38.88 -18.76 33.14
N ALA A 125 40.03 -18.18 32.79
CA ALA A 125 40.07 -17.00 31.94
C ALA A 125 39.47 -17.28 30.55
N ASP A 126 39.85 -18.40 29.93
CA ASP A 126 39.33 -18.82 28.63
C ASP A 126 37.81 -19.04 28.69
N MET A 127 37.32 -19.76 29.70
CA MET A 127 35.87 -19.95 29.93
C MET A 127 35.12 -18.64 30.08
N VAL A 128 35.68 -17.65 30.80
CA VAL A 128 35.06 -16.33 30.95
C VAL A 128 34.97 -15.61 29.60
N THR A 129 36.04 -15.61 28.80
CA THR A 129 36.01 -14.98 27.48
C THR A 129 35.00 -15.64 26.53
N ASP A 130 34.87 -16.96 26.59
CA ASP A 130 33.88 -17.71 25.81
C ASP A 130 32.45 -17.42 26.27
N LEU A 131 32.23 -17.28 27.58
CA LEU A 131 30.93 -16.89 28.13
C LEU A 131 30.54 -15.47 27.71
N GLU A 132 31.48 -14.52 27.74
CA GLU A 132 31.25 -13.14 27.28
C GLU A 132 30.88 -13.11 25.78
N ARG A 133 31.62 -13.83 24.95
CA ARG A 133 31.32 -13.95 23.52
C ARG A 133 29.93 -14.54 23.27
N ARG A 134 29.60 -15.65 23.94
CA ARG A 134 28.28 -16.29 23.83
C ARG A 134 27.17 -15.37 24.35
N GLY A 135 27.43 -14.60 25.40
CA GLY A 135 26.52 -13.60 25.94
C GLY A 135 26.16 -12.52 24.91
N ILE A 136 27.17 -11.98 24.20
CA ILE A 136 26.97 -10.99 23.14
C ILE A 136 26.24 -11.60 21.93
N GLU A 137 26.57 -12.82 21.53
CA GLU A 137 25.87 -13.50 20.44
C GLU A 137 24.40 -13.77 20.79
N LEU A 138 24.14 -14.17 22.04
CA LEU A 138 22.78 -14.42 22.55
C LEU A 138 21.96 -13.13 22.62
N SER A 139 22.54 -12.02 23.08
CA SER A 139 21.84 -10.74 23.15
C SER A 139 21.40 -10.27 21.77
N LYS A 140 22.28 -10.36 20.77
CA LYS A 140 21.95 -10.01 19.37
C LYS A 140 20.86 -10.91 18.81
N LYS A 141 20.93 -12.22 19.05
CA LYS A 141 19.88 -13.16 18.60
C LYS A 141 18.55 -12.85 19.26
N TYR A 142 18.56 -12.52 20.56
CA TYR A 142 17.36 -12.15 21.30
C TYR A 142 16.73 -10.88 20.75
N GLU A 143 17.52 -9.84 20.46
CA GLU A 143 17.04 -8.61 19.82
C GLU A 143 16.41 -8.87 18.45
N THR A 144 17.06 -9.68 17.61
CA THR A 144 16.50 -10.06 16.30
C THR A 144 15.17 -10.80 16.44
N VAL A 145 15.08 -11.78 17.34
CA VAL A 145 13.83 -12.51 17.60
C VAL A 145 12.74 -11.56 18.08
N GLN A 146 13.04 -10.64 18.99
CA GLN A 146 12.06 -9.62 19.45
C GLN A 146 11.54 -8.79 18.27
N LEU A 147 12.41 -8.31 17.38
CA LEU A 147 12.02 -7.53 16.20
C LEU A 147 11.19 -8.35 15.20
N GLU A 148 11.49 -9.63 15.04
CA GLU A 148 10.72 -10.54 14.19
C GLU A 148 9.35 -10.85 14.80
N THR A 149 9.28 -11.05 16.12
CA THR A 149 8.02 -11.24 16.84
C THR A 149 7.12 -10.01 16.72
N THR A 150 7.64 -8.79 16.87
CA THR A 150 6.84 -7.57 16.68
C THR A 150 6.31 -7.46 15.25
N LYS A 151 7.13 -7.81 14.25
CA LYS A 151 6.67 -7.83 12.85
C LYS A 151 5.58 -8.87 12.63
N LEU A 152 5.72 -10.06 13.24
CA LEU A 152 4.73 -11.12 13.14
C LEU A 152 3.39 -10.72 13.77
N LEU A 153 3.42 -9.96 14.86
CA LEU A 153 2.22 -9.40 15.50
C LEU A 153 1.50 -8.35 14.61
N GLU A 154 2.26 -7.53 13.86
CA GLU A 154 1.69 -6.51 12.97
C GLU A 154 1.22 -7.03 11.61
N MET A 155 1.66 -8.24 11.20
CA MET A 155 1.35 -8.77 9.87
C MET A 155 -0.13 -9.10 9.66
N PRO A 156 -0.85 -9.76 10.60
CA PRO A 156 -2.27 -10.06 10.43
C PRO A 156 -3.13 -8.82 10.19
N THR A 157 -2.93 -7.76 10.97
CA THR A 157 -3.70 -6.52 10.83
C THR A 157 -3.44 -5.86 9.48
N LYS A 158 -2.17 -5.84 9.02
CA LYS A 158 -1.83 -5.33 7.68
C LYS A 158 -2.44 -6.17 6.56
N ILE A 159 -2.55 -7.49 6.73
CA ILE A 159 -3.21 -8.37 5.77
C ILE A 159 -4.70 -8.04 5.72
N GLU A 160 -5.38 -7.94 6.86
CA GLU A 160 -6.79 -7.56 6.92
C GLU A 160 -7.06 -6.18 6.29
N GLU A 161 -6.21 -5.19 6.57
CA GLU A 161 -6.28 -3.86 5.96
C GLU A 161 -6.13 -3.92 4.43
N LEU A 162 -5.19 -4.72 3.92
CA LEU A 162 -4.97 -4.90 2.49
C LEU A 162 -6.13 -5.66 1.83
N GLU A 163 -6.67 -6.67 2.48
CA GLU A 163 -7.84 -7.43 2.01
C GLU A 163 -9.08 -6.54 1.95
N ALA A 164 -9.36 -5.76 3.00
CA ALA A 164 -10.44 -4.79 3.02
C ALA A 164 -10.28 -3.75 1.90
N ARG A 165 -9.04 -3.30 1.64
CA ARG A 165 -8.76 -2.34 0.56
C ARG A 165 -8.89 -2.97 -0.82
N ILE A 166 -8.53 -4.24 -0.99
CA ILE A 166 -8.78 -4.99 -2.23
C ILE A 166 -10.28 -5.11 -2.46
N GLU A 167 -11.06 -5.41 -1.42
CA GLU A 167 -12.51 -5.54 -1.54
C GLU A 167 -13.17 -4.19 -1.87
N GLN A 168 -12.78 -3.11 -1.20
CA GLN A 168 -13.20 -1.75 -1.57
C GLN A 168 -12.86 -1.40 -3.02
N LEU A 169 -11.67 -1.79 -3.49
CA LEU A 169 -11.28 -1.58 -4.88
C LEU A 169 -12.13 -2.42 -5.83
N ARG A 170 -12.45 -3.67 -5.46
CA ARG A 170 -13.37 -4.53 -6.22
C ARG A 170 -14.78 -3.95 -6.28
N GLU A 171 -15.33 -3.52 -5.15
CA GLU A 171 -16.63 -2.83 -5.09
C GLU A 171 -16.62 -1.54 -5.92
N SER A 172 -15.52 -0.77 -5.91
CA SER A 172 -15.39 0.41 -6.76
C SER A 172 -15.27 0.09 -8.25
N LEU A 173 -14.79 -1.10 -8.58
CA LEU A 173 -14.70 -1.66 -9.93
C LEU A 173 -16.03 -2.30 -10.37
N GLU A 174 -16.82 -2.82 -9.42
CA GLU A 174 -18.20 -3.23 -9.65
C GLU A 174 -19.02 -1.99 -10.00
N THR A 175 -19.24 -1.84 -11.30
CA THR A 175 -19.81 -0.63 -11.85
C THR A 175 -21.24 -0.35 -11.40
N PRO A 176 -21.62 0.94 -11.27
CA PRO A 176 -23.03 1.31 -11.19
C PRO A 176 -23.78 0.74 -12.41
N GLU A 177 -24.96 0.17 -12.17
CA GLU A 177 -25.85 -0.35 -13.20
C GLU A 177 -26.06 0.73 -14.29
N GLY A 178 -25.47 0.53 -15.47
CA GLY A 178 -25.54 1.46 -16.60
C GLY A 178 -24.20 1.96 -17.18
N SER A 179 -23.05 1.59 -16.60
CA SER A 179 -21.75 1.93 -17.20
C SER A 179 -21.50 1.14 -18.50
N SER A 180 -21.01 1.82 -19.54
CA SER A 180 -20.72 1.19 -20.84
C SER A 180 -19.62 0.13 -20.68
N PRO A 181 -19.77 -1.10 -21.22
CA PRO A 181 -18.78 -2.18 -21.07
C PRO A 181 -17.36 -1.82 -21.53
N SER A 182 -17.21 -0.83 -22.40
CA SER A 182 -15.91 -0.30 -22.85
C SER A 182 -15.13 0.47 -21.78
N MET A 183 -15.79 0.94 -20.71
CA MET A 183 -15.15 1.67 -19.61
C MET A 183 -14.54 0.72 -18.55
N ASN A 184 -14.89 -0.57 -18.61
CA ASN A 184 -14.45 -1.59 -17.64
C ASN A 184 -13.38 -2.52 -18.22
N LEU A 185 -12.67 -2.06 -19.25
CA LEU A 185 -11.65 -2.85 -19.91
C LEU A 185 -10.32 -2.75 -19.15
N PRO A 186 -9.56 -3.85 -19.02
CA PRO A 186 -8.18 -3.81 -18.55
C PRO A 186 -7.33 -2.82 -19.35
N LEU A 187 -6.29 -2.27 -18.74
CA LEU A 187 -5.45 -1.22 -19.34
C LEU A 187 -4.94 -1.55 -20.76
N ALA A 188 -4.58 -2.80 -21.02
CA ALA A 188 -4.17 -3.23 -22.36
C ALA A 188 -5.31 -3.07 -23.38
N LYS A 189 -6.51 -3.54 -23.05
CA LYS A 189 -7.68 -3.47 -23.94
C LYS A 189 -8.20 -2.04 -24.14
N THR A 190 -8.08 -1.17 -23.14
CA THR A 190 -8.42 0.25 -23.29
C THR A 190 -7.43 0.97 -24.22
N GLN A 191 -6.13 0.67 -24.11
CA GLN A 191 -5.13 1.19 -25.05
C GLN A 191 -5.45 0.77 -26.48
N ASP A 192 -5.74 -0.50 -26.71
CA ASP A 192 -6.14 -1.01 -28.03
C ASP A 192 -7.37 -0.26 -28.57
N LEU A 193 -8.43 -0.14 -27.77
CA LEU A 193 -9.66 0.55 -28.16
C LEU A 193 -9.42 2.04 -28.45
N VAL A 194 -8.57 2.71 -27.67
CA VAL A 194 -8.17 4.11 -27.91
C VAL A 194 -7.40 4.23 -29.22
N THR A 195 -6.49 3.31 -29.52
CA THR A 195 -5.77 3.35 -30.80
C THR A 195 -6.71 3.13 -31.99
N GLN A 196 -7.68 2.23 -31.86
CA GLN A 196 -8.70 2.00 -32.90
C GLN A 196 -9.57 3.25 -33.11
N ARG A 197 -10.13 3.82 -32.04
CA ARG A 197 -10.93 5.07 -32.08
C ARG A 197 -10.14 6.22 -32.71
N LYS A 198 -8.84 6.34 -32.41
CA LYS A 198 -7.97 7.36 -33.02
C LYS A 198 -7.78 7.16 -34.53
N ARG A 199 -7.68 5.92 -35.00
CA ARG A 199 -7.62 5.60 -36.44
C ARG A 199 -8.93 5.97 -37.13
N GLU A 200 -10.06 5.54 -36.57
CA GLU A 200 -11.40 5.88 -37.08
C GLU A 200 -11.61 7.41 -37.14
N GLN A 201 -11.17 8.14 -36.11
CA GLN A 201 -11.25 9.60 -36.10
C GLN A 201 -10.39 10.25 -37.19
N GLN A 202 -9.19 9.70 -37.47
CA GLN A 202 -8.33 10.18 -38.55
C GLN A 202 -8.92 9.89 -39.94
N GLU A 203 -9.54 8.73 -40.12
CA GLU A 203 -10.22 8.36 -41.37
C GLU A 203 -11.42 9.29 -41.62
N LEU A 204 -12.28 9.48 -40.62
CA LEU A 204 -13.42 10.41 -40.71
C LEU A 204 -12.97 11.86 -40.96
N ALA A 205 -11.86 12.29 -40.35
CA ALA A 205 -11.30 13.62 -40.60
C ALA A 205 -10.84 13.79 -42.06
N ARG A 206 -10.19 12.77 -42.65
CA ARG A 206 -9.81 12.76 -44.07
C ARG A 206 -11.02 12.77 -45.00
N GLU A 207 -12.06 11.99 -44.66
CA GLU A 207 -13.30 11.97 -45.42
C GLU A 207 -13.99 13.34 -45.39
N LEU A 208 -14.10 13.95 -44.21
CA LEU A 208 -14.63 15.30 -44.02
C LEU A 208 -13.85 16.33 -44.83
N GLU A 209 -12.52 16.30 -44.80
CA GLU A 209 -11.68 17.21 -45.60
C GLU A 209 -11.95 17.01 -47.10
N SER A 210 -12.05 15.76 -47.56
CA SER A 210 -12.34 15.44 -48.97
C SER A 210 -13.73 15.93 -49.40
N LEU A 211 -14.73 15.84 -48.51
CA LEU A 211 -16.08 16.32 -48.76
C LEU A 211 -16.12 17.85 -48.75
N GLN A 212 -15.49 18.49 -47.76
CA GLN A 212 -15.35 19.94 -47.69
C GLN A 212 -14.67 20.52 -48.95
N ALA A 213 -13.68 19.83 -49.52
CA ALA A 213 -13.06 20.23 -50.79
C ALA A 213 -14.01 20.09 -52.00
N LYS A 214 -14.96 19.15 -51.97
CA LYS A 214 -15.96 18.94 -53.05
C LYS A 214 -17.15 19.90 -52.97
N VAL A 215 -17.56 20.32 -51.77
CA VAL A 215 -18.68 21.25 -51.53
C VAL A 215 -18.60 22.53 -52.38
N PRO A 216 -17.49 23.30 -52.43
CA PRO A 216 -17.45 24.54 -53.20
C PRO A 216 -17.55 24.29 -54.71
N ARG A 217 -17.01 23.17 -55.22
CA ARG A 217 -17.13 22.81 -56.64
C ARG A 217 -18.58 22.49 -56.99
N LYS A 218 -19.24 21.66 -56.17
CA LYS A 218 -20.66 21.33 -56.35
C LYS A 218 -21.57 22.55 -56.18
N ARG A 219 -21.23 23.46 -55.28
CA ARG A 219 -21.94 24.74 -55.13
C ARG A 219 -21.82 25.61 -56.39
N LYS A 220 -20.62 25.74 -56.97
CA LYS A 220 -20.42 26.45 -58.25
C LYS A 220 -21.14 25.78 -59.42
N GLU A 221 -21.15 24.45 -59.47
CA GLU A 221 -21.92 23.69 -60.48
C GLU A 221 -23.42 23.96 -60.34
N ALA A 222 -23.95 23.96 -59.11
CA ALA A 222 -25.35 24.28 -58.84
C ALA A 222 -25.70 25.73 -59.23
N GLU A 223 -24.90 26.71 -58.83
CA GLU A 223 -25.07 28.12 -59.21
C GLU A 223 -25.05 28.30 -60.73
N ARG A 224 -24.17 27.59 -61.45
CA ARG A 224 -24.13 27.59 -62.92
C ARG A 224 -25.42 27.02 -63.52
N LEU A 225 -25.89 25.88 -63.02
CA LEU A 225 -27.12 25.26 -63.50
C LEU A 225 -28.35 26.13 -63.19
N GLU A 226 -28.39 26.83 -62.06
CA GLU A 226 -29.44 27.82 -61.74
C GLU A 226 -29.45 28.97 -62.76
N ILE A 227 -28.28 29.51 -63.11
CA ILE A 227 -28.16 30.54 -64.15
C ILE A 227 -28.61 30.00 -65.52
N GLU A 228 -28.29 28.76 -65.86
CA GLU A 228 -28.73 28.12 -67.11
C GLU A 228 -30.24 27.80 -67.12
N LEU A 229 -30.85 27.53 -65.95
CA LEU A 229 -32.28 27.25 -65.81
C LEU A 229 -33.15 28.51 -65.91
N GLN A 230 -32.73 29.66 -65.36
CA GLN A 230 -33.51 30.90 -65.42
C GLN A 230 -34.01 31.30 -66.83
N PRO A 231 -33.19 31.30 -67.90
CA PRO A 231 -33.68 31.61 -69.24
C PRO A 231 -34.59 30.51 -69.82
N LEU A 232 -34.43 29.25 -69.39
CA LEU A 232 -35.32 28.15 -69.79
C LEU A 232 -36.69 28.26 -69.10
N GLU A 233 -36.71 28.62 -67.83
CA GLU A 233 -37.93 28.87 -67.07
C GLU A 233 -38.70 30.08 -67.62
N SER A 234 -38.00 31.19 -67.94
CA SER A 234 -38.64 32.34 -68.57
C SER A 234 -39.18 32.00 -69.96
N LYS A 235 -38.44 31.22 -70.78
CA LYS A 235 -38.95 30.69 -72.06
C LYS A 235 -40.18 29.79 -71.86
N ARG A 236 -40.19 28.93 -70.84
CA ARG A 236 -41.35 28.07 -70.50
C ARG A 236 -42.55 28.90 -70.07
N GLN A 237 -42.33 29.96 -69.27
CA GLN A 237 -43.40 30.83 -68.82
C GLN A 237 -43.96 31.68 -69.96
N ASN A 238 -43.10 32.18 -70.86
CA ASN A 238 -43.49 32.89 -72.07
C ASN A 238 -44.25 31.99 -73.04
N SER A 239 -43.82 30.74 -73.23
CA SER A 239 -44.55 29.79 -74.08
C SER A 239 -45.89 29.38 -73.46
N ALA A 240 -45.94 29.17 -72.14
CA ALA A 240 -47.18 28.87 -71.42
C ALA A 240 -48.19 30.03 -71.45
N THR A 241 -47.72 31.27 -71.31
CA THR A 241 -48.57 32.46 -71.43
C THR A 241 -49.03 32.66 -72.88
N ALA A 242 -48.15 32.53 -73.86
CA ALA A 242 -48.52 32.56 -75.28
C ALA A 242 -49.55 31.48 -75.63
N ALA A 243 -49.41 30.26 -75.11
CA ALA A 243 -50.39 29.18 -75.30
C ALA A 243 -51.74 29.50 -74.62
N ARG A 244 -51.73 30.06 -73.41
CA ARG A 244 -52.95 30.51 -72.71
C ARG A 244 -53.65 31.66 -73.44
N GLU A 245 -52.89 32.61 -73.97
CA GLU A 245 -53.44 33.70 -74.77
C GLU A 245 -53.97 33.21 -76.12
N ALA A 246 -53.29 32.28 -76.79
CA ALA A 246 -53.79 31.65 -78.00
C ALA A 246 -55.11 30.90 -77.73
N ARG A 247 -55.20 30.21 -76.59
CA ARG A 247 -56.43 29.57 -76.13
C ARG A 247 -57.53 30.60 -75.82
N ARG A 248 -57.22 31.69 -75.11
CA ARG A 248 -58.17 32.80 -74.86
C ARG A 248 -58.60 33.49 -76.15
N ARG A 249 -57.71 33.73 -77.11
CA ARG A 249 -58.05 34.30 -78.43
C ARG A 249 -58.97 33.36 -79.21
N LYS A 250 -58.73 32.04 -79.15
CA LYS A 250 -59.63 31.04 -79.74
C LYS A 250 -61.00 31.02 -79.05
N GLU A 251 -61.04 31.04 -77.73
CA GLU A 251 -62.28 31.07 -76.93
C GLU A 251 -63.04 32.39 -77.13
N ALA A 252 -62.38 33.54 -77.20
CA ALA A 252 -63.00 34.85 -77.48
C ALA A 252 -63.51 34.97 -78.93
N ALA A 253 -62.77 34.43 -79.91
CA ALA A 253 -63.21 34.38 -81.31
C ALA A 253 -64.43 33.46 -81.51
N LEU A 254 -64.57 32.42 -80.69
CA LEU A 254 -65.72 31.51 -80.71
C LEU A 254 -66.89 31.98 -79.83
N GLY A 255 -66.61 32.73 -78.76
CA GLY A 255 -67.61 33.20 -77.79
C GLY A 255 -68.38 34.46 -78.21
N GLY A 256 -67.78 35.34 -79.03
CA GLY A 256 -68.46 36.57 -79.46
C GLY A 256 -69.63 36.34 -80.43
N ALA A 257 -69.56 35.30 -81.26
CA ALA A 257 -70.62 35.02 -82.23
C ALA A 257 -71.88 34.38 -81.59
N ALA A 258 -71.74 33.74 -80.43
CA ALA A 258 -72.85 33.11 -79.72
C ALA A 258 -73.63 34.13 -78.87
N ASP A 259 -72.93 35.02 -78.16
CA ASP A 259 -73.57 36.05 -77.34
C ASP A 259 -74.34 37.09 -78.19
N ASP A 260 -73.79 37.50 -79.34
CA ASP A 260 -74.51 38.39 -80.29
C ASP A 260 -75.81 37.77 -80.84
N LEU A 261 -75.83 36.43 -81.00
CA LEU A 261 -77.02 35.69 -81.42
C LEU A 261 -78.04 35.55 -80.29
N GLU A 262 -77.58 35.35 -79.05
CA GLU A 262 -78.46 35.26 -77.88
C GLU A 262 -79.09 36.62 -77.52
N GLU A 263 -78.34 37.72 -77.61
CA GLU A 263 -78.87 39.07 -77.40
C GLU A 263 -79.94 39.42 -78.44
N ARG A 264 -79.69 39.09 -79.72
CA ARG A 264 -80.70 39.21 -80.78
C ARG A 264 -81.92 38.34 -80.49
N ALA A 265 -81.74 37.07 -80.11
CA ALA A 265 -82.85 36.18 -79.82
C ALA A 265 -83.69 36.65 -78.61
N ARG A 266 -83.06 37.26 -77.59
CA ARG A 266 -83.78 37.88 -76.46
C ARG A 266 -84.57 39.11 -76.91
N TRP A 267 -83.99 39.95 -77.76
CA TRP A 267 -84.69 41.10 -78.32
C TRP A 267 -85.88 40.68 -79.19
N TRP A 268 -85.71 39.69 -80.06
CA TRP A 268 -86.79 39.13 -80.88
C TRP A 268 -87.91 38.53 -80.00
N ARG A 269 -87.58 37.74 -78.97
CA ARG A 269 -88.61 37.22 -78.03
C ARG A 269 -89.32 38.31 -77.23
N ALA A 270 -88.60 39.35 -76.80
CA ALA A 270 -89.22 40.49 -76.11
C ALA A 270 -90.16 41.27 -77.05
N SER A 271 -89.75 41.49 -78.30
CA SER A 271 -90.58 42.12 -79.32
C SER A 271 -91.82 41.28 -79.66
N GLU A 272 -91.68 39.95 -79.69
CA GLU A 272 -92.78 39.00 -79.89
C GLU A 272 -93.76 39.04 -78.70
N GLY A 273 -93.25 39.13 -77.47
CA GLY A 273 -94.07 39.26 -76.26
C GLY A 273 -94.91 40.54 -76.22
N VAL A 274 -94.34 41.67 -76.62
CA VAL A 274 -95.05 42.95 -76.71
C VAL A 274 -96.11 42.91 -77.82
N LEU A 275 -95.77 42.35 -78.99
CA LEU A 275 -96.72 42.21 -80.10
C LEU A 275 -97.89 41.28 -79.76
N LYS A 276 -97.64 40.19 -79.01
CA LYS A 276 -98.71 39.29 -78.54
C LYS A 276 -99.63 39.95 -77.51
N GLN A 277 -99.14 40.86 -76.66
CA GLN A 277 -99.97 41.60 -75.70
C GLN A 277 -100.84 42.69 -76.36
N VAL A 278 -100.38 43.32 -77.44
CA VAL A 278 -101.12 44.42 -78.10
C VAL A 278 -102.21 43.92 -79.04
N LEU A 279 -102.08 42.69 -79.57
CA LEU A 279 -103.00 42.16 -80.57
C LEU A 279 -104.09 41.21 -80.02
N ASP A 280 -104.10 40.91 -78.71
CA ASP A 280 -105.05 39.98 -78.06
C ASP A 280 -105.25 38.66 -78.85
N ILE A 281 -104.15 38.17 -79.46
CA ILE A 281 -104.14 36.91 -80.20
C ILE A 281 -103.90 35.80 -79.20
N LYS A 282 -104.96 35.07 -78.87
CA LYS A 282 -104.83 33.75 -78.25
C LYS A 282 -104.33 32.75 -79.29
N ASN A 283 -103.15 32.21 -78.98
CA ASN A 283 -102.39 31.13 -79.62
C ASN A 283 -101.73 31.47 -80.97
#